data_AF-A0A938LB76-F1
#
_entry.id   AF-A0A938LB76-F1
#
_cell.length_a   1.000
_cell.length_b   1.000
_cell.length_c   1.000
_cell.angle_alpha   90.00
_cell.angle_beta   90.00
_cell.angle_gamma   90.00
#
_symmetry.space_group_name_H-M   'P 1'
#
loop_
_entity.id
_entity.type
_entity.pdbx_description
1 polymer ?
#
loop_
_entity_poly.entity_id
_entity_poly.type
_entity_poly.pdbx_seq_one_letter_code
_entity_poly.pdbx_strand_id
1 'polypeptide(L)'
;MRNLSKLLLASLALLATTPLAFAQDKPALKPSDHDQLAKAIAGYYKALDEDEAQASALDKVRKQIETFEKRKDQAPVLSLVRDWERVLSLALAPTGAGKKGGTNVEFEVDKVKFKYYLWVPKEYAPKAGALPLILILPDAGKKPQETIDVSWVDPDLRSKAILATIAMPADPKQWADFGSGTAPGGLSIAMRVLSNLRRNYAIDSNRIFVCGMGASVATAGRLGALFPHVFAGVIGRGGDLDVLPASNFKSLPTLWSGGGANCTAFAEQSEKLGDKSCTLDPGANEAKIWAWIQQQTRSMTPSSVRLSPLHARNGRAYWITVDRFDADAKDKPWIEAQADRATNKITVTGSGIEQVTLYFNDSLVDMAKPIEVSLNGETKKLEPKRNLETLLRGAYDSSDSGRVFAHFETFVLPKPAAKGEGKKP
;
A
#
# COMPACT_ATOMS: atom_id res chain seq x y z
N MET A 1 65.02 -9.68 -42.04
CA MET A 1 64.45 -10.03 -40.72
C MET A 1 64.96 -9.02 -39.70
N ARG A 2 64.07 -8.51 -38.82
CA ARG A 2 64.25 -7.44 -37.80
C ARG A 2 64.07 -6.00 -38.28
N ASN A 3 62.91 -5.42 -37.99
CA ASN A 3 62.73 -4.28 -37.08
C ASN A 3 61.42 -3.53 -37.40
N LEU A 4 60.35 -3.85 -36.68
CA LEU A 4 59.24 -2.90 -36.47
C LEU A 4 58.70 -3.18 -35.07
N SER A 5 58.88 -2.22 -34.16
CA SER A 5 58.34 -2.31 -32.80
C SER A 5 57.97 -0.93 -32.30
N LYS A 6 56.72 -0.86 -31.82
CA LYS A 6 56.15 0.10 -30.85
C LYS A 6 55.50 1.36 -31.44
N LEU A 7 54.25 1.16 -31.90
CA LEU A 7 53.20 2.16 -31.80
C LEU A 7 52.67 2.17 -30.36
N LEU A 8 52.69 3.33 -29.69
CA LEU A 8 52.02 3.56 -28.41
C LEU A 8 50.49 3.59 -28.65
N LEU A 9 49.76 2.66 -28.03
CA LEU A 9 48.32 2.84 -27.78
C LEU A 9 48.16 3.55 -26.43
N ALA A 10 47.71 4.80 -26.45
CA ALA A 10 47.25 5.49 -25.27
C ALA A 10 45.89 4.94 -24.86
N SER A 11 45.86 4.16 -23.77
CA SER A 11 44.63 3.66 -23.17
C SER A 11 43.92 4.80 -22.44
N LEU A 12 42.84 5.30 -23.03
CA LEU A 12 41.91 6.23 -22.39
C LEU A 12 41.16 5.47 -21.29
N ALA A 13 41.59 5.64 -20.04
CA ALA A 13 40.86 5.14 -18.88
C ALA A 13 39.58 5.96 -18.70
N LEU A 14 38.47 5.48 -19.26
CA LEU A 14 37.13 5.91 -18.85
C LEU A 14 36.99 5.55 -17.37
N LEU A 15 37.03 6.55 -16.50
CA LEU A 15 36.51 6.45 -15.13
C LEU A 15 35.01 6.17 -15.24
N ALA A 16 34.66 4.88 -15.29
CA ALA A 16 33.32 4.43 -15.00
C ALA A 16 33.03 4.84 -13.55
N THR A 17 32.39 6.00 -13.37
CA THR A 17 31.68 6.28 -12.13
C THR A 17 30.63 5.20 -12.03
N THR A 18 30.89 4.20 -11.19
CA THR A 18 29.86 3.25 -10.80
C THR A 18 28.71 4.10 -10.28
N PRO A 19 27.51 4.07 -10.90
CA PRO A 19 26.36 4.67 -10.25
C PRO A 19 26.30 3.97 -8.90
N LEU A 20 26.40 4.74 -7.82
CA LEU A 20 26.07 4.27 -6.48
C LEU A 20 24.70 3.63 -6.63
N ALA A 21 24.68 2.30 -6.69
CA ALA A 21 23.48 1.52 -6.60
C ALA A 21 23.02 1.79 -5.16
N PHE A 22 22.19 2.82 -5.00
CA PHE A 22 21.47 3.11 -3.77
C PHE A 22 20.42 2.02 -3.61
N ALA A 23 20.88 0.78 -3.41
CA ALA A 23 20.07 -0.34 -3.03
C ALA A 23 19.65 -0.05 -1.58
N GLN A 24 18.53 0.65 -1.43
CA GLN A 24 17.87 0.85 -0.16
C GLN A 24 17.26 -0.47 0.35
N ASP A 25 17.62 -1.64 -0.19
CA ASP A 25 17.02 -2.92 0.19
C ASP A 25 17.32 -3.32 1.64
N LYS A 26 18.32 -2.70 2.28
CA LYS A 26 18.69 -2.94 3.67
C LYS A 26 18.63 -1.67 4.50
N PRO A 27 18.13 -1.74 5.77
CA PRO A 27 18.21 -0.63 6.71
C PRO A 27 19.67 -0.17 6.91
N ALA A 28 19.89 1.14 6.91
CA ALA A 28 21.19 1.77 7.13
C ALA A 28 21.43 2.09 8.62
N LEU A 29 20.36 2.30 9.39
CA LEU A 29 20.44 2.53 10.84
C LEU A 29 20.56 1.20 11.60
N LYS A 30 21.19 1.24 12.77
CA LYS A 30 21.27 0.08 13.66
C LYS A 30 19.92 -0.14 14.36
N PRO A 31 19.60 -1.36 14.82
CA PRO A 31 18.36 -1.62 15.55
C PRO A 31 18.13 -0.68 16.75
N SER A 32 19.19 -0.34 17.50
CA SER A 32 19.09 0.59 18.62
C SER A 32 18.75 2.02 18.21
N ASP A 33 19.13 2.44 17.00
CA ASP A 33 18.74 3.73 16.45
C ASP A 33 17.26 3.73 16.05
N HIS A 34 16.78 2.62 15.50
CA HIS A 34 15.35 2.45 15.20
C HIS A 34 14.51 2.58 16.46
N ASP A 35 14.90 1.91 17.56
CA ASP A 35 14.19 1.97 18.83
C ASP A 35 14.16 3.38 19.43
N GLN A 36 15.28 4.10 19.37
CA GLN A 36 15.36 5.48 19.86
C GLN A 36 14.44 6.42 19.07
N LEU A 37 14.49 6.35 17.74
CA LEU A 37 13.66 7.20 16.89
C LEU A 37 12.18 6.83 16.98
N ALA A 38 11.86 5.54 17.02
CA ALA A 38 10.49 5.05 17.20
C ALA A 38 9.90 5.53 18.53
N LYS A 39 10.68 5.53 19.61
CA LYS A 39 10.24 6.06 20.92
C LYS A 39 9.95 7.56 20.85
N ALA A 40 10.79 8.34 20.17
CA ALA A 40 10.55 9.78 19.99
C ALA A 40 9.27 10.05 19.18
N ILE A 41 9.05 9.28 18.11
CA ILE A 41 7.85 9.41 17.25
C ILE A 41 6.59 8.94 17.98
N ALA A 42 6.64 7.85 18.74
CA ALA A 42 5.51 7.42 19.56
C ALA A 42 5.12 8.51 20.57
N GLY A 43 6.10 9.23 21.13
CA GLY A 43 5.86 10.41 21.96
C GLY A 43 5.20 11.57 21.20
N TYR A 44 5.58 11.79 19.94
CA TYR A 44 4.91 12.77 19.07
C TYR A 44 3.47 12.37 18.73
N TYR A 45 3.21 11.12 18.37
CA TYR A 45 1.85 10.65 18.07
C TYR A 45 0.94 10.71 19.30
N LYS A 46 1.46 10.37 20.48
CA LYS A 46 0.73 10.57 21.73
C LYS A 46 0.34 12.06 21.92
N ALA A 47 1.26 12.98 21.67
CA ALA A 47 0.99 14.42 21.71
C ALA A 47 -0.06 14.87 20.67
N LEU A 48 -0.18 14.18 19.52
CA LEU A 48 -1.25 14.42 18.55
C LEU A 48 -2.61 13.92 19.05
N ASP A 49 -2.66 12.73 19.64
CA ASP A 49 -3.88 12.16 20.21
C ASP A 49 -4.41 13.03 21.37
N GLU A 50 -3.51 13.61 22.16
CA GLU A 50 -3.84 14.46 23.33
C GLU A 50 -4.05 15.94 22.98
N ASP A 51 -3.76 16.35 21.74
CA ASP A 51 -3.72 17.76 21.30
C ASP A 51 -2.84 18.68 22.19
N GLU A 52 -1.78 18.11 22.77
CA GLU A 52 -0.94 18.78 23.76
C GLU A 52 0.56 18.70 23.39
N ALA A 53 1.30 19.79 23.59
CA ALA A 53 2.77 19.83 23.44
C ALA A 53 3.36 19.30 22.11
N GLN A 54 2.57 19.29 21.02
CA GLN A 54 2.96 18.74 19.70
C GLN A 54 4.30 19.28 19.18
N ALA A 55 4.52 20.60 19.27
CA ALA A 55 5.74 21.24 18.80
C ALA A 55 6.98 20.76 19.58
N SER A 56 6.87 20.61 20.91
CA SER A 56 7.95 20.10 21.76
C SER A 56 8.25 18.63 21.46
N ALA A 57 7.21 17.83 21.21
CA ALA A 57 7.39 16.42 20.86
C ALA A 57 8.02 16.26 19.47
N LEU A 58 7.62 17.07 18.48
CA LEU A 58 8.23 17.09 17.14
C LEU A 58 9.71 17.52 17.19
N ASP A 59 10.06 18.48 18.03
CA ASP A 59 11.46 18.91 18.25
C ASP A 59 12.34 17.77 18.77
N LYS A 60 11.81 16.89 19.63
CA LYS A 60 12.54 15.68 20.09
C LYS A 60 12.85 14.73 18.92
N VAL A 61 11.92 14.58 17.98
CA VAL A 61 12.17 13.76 16.77
C VAL A 61 13.27 14.39 15.92
N ARG A 62 13.24 15.72 15.72
CA ARG A 62 14.27 16.45 14.96
C ARG A 62 15.65 16.30 15.59
N LYS A 63 15.78 16.50 16.90
CA LYS A 63 17.05 16.32 17.63
C LYS A 63 17.62 14.90 17.52
N GLN A 64 16.75 13.89 17.49
CA GLN A 64 17.17 12.51 17.30
C GLN A 64 17.73 12.30 15.87
N ILE A 65 17.07 12.86 14.86
CA ILE A 65 17.55 12.85 13.46
C ILE A 65 18.89 13.56 13.35
N GLU A 66 19.04 14.77 13.89
CA GLU A 66 20.29 15.53 13.89
C GLU A 66 21.45 14.76 14.53
N THR A 67 21.16 13.96 15.56
CA THR A 67 22.16 13.11 16.22
C THR A 67 22.67 12.01 15.29
N PHE A 68 21.80 11.45 14.45
CA PHE A 68 22.18 10.46 13.46
C PHE A 68 22.92 11.09 12.28
N GLU A 69 22.48 12.24 11.79
CA GLU A 69 23.10 12.96 10.67
C GLU A 69 24.53 13.45 10.96
N LYS A 70 24.91 13.60 12.24
CA LYS A 70 26.29 13.89 12.64
C LYS A 70 27.26 12.73 12.41
N ARG A 71 26.77 11.51 12.13
CA ARG A 71 27.62 10.35 11.84
C ARG A 71 28.14 10.48 10.40
N LYS A 72 29.46 10.37 10.22
CA LYS A 72 30.10 10.50 8.90
C LYS A 72 29.55 9.46 7.91
N ASP A 73 29.47 9.86 6.64
CA ASP A 73 29.13 9.01 5.49
C ASP A 73 27.70 8.44 5.45
N GLN A 74 26.79 9.01 6.25
CA GLN A 74 25.38 8.62 6.22
C GLN A 74 24.58 9.51 5.25
N ALA A 75 23.75 8.89 4.40
CA ALA A 75 22.77 9.64 3.61
C ALA A 75 21.80 10.42 4.53
N PRO A 76 21.20 11.52 4.07
CA PRO A 76 20.21 12.27 4.87
C PRO A 76 19.16 11.32 5.44
N VAL A 77 18.85 11.41 6.73
CA VAL A 77 18.04 10.38 7.42
C VAL A 77 16.63 10.29 6.81
N LEU A 78 16.07 11.41 6.36
CA LEU A 78 14.77 11.44 5.66
C LEU A 78 14.79 10.73 4.29
N SER A 79 15.96 10.42 3.75
CA SER A 79 16.07 9.64 2.51
C SER A 79 16.02 8.13 2.74
N LEU A 80 16.16 7.66 3.98
CA LEU A 80 16.29 6.24 4.31
C LEU A 80 14.92 5.53 4.40
N VAL A 81 14.28 5.28 3.26
CA VAL A 81 12.88 4.80 3.20
C VAL A 81 12.65 3.52 4.02
N ARG A 82 13.52 2.50 3.91
CA ARG A 82 13.38 1.26 4.68
C ARG A 82 13.56 1.44 6.19
N ASP A 83 14.47 2.32 6.60
CA ASP A 83 14.63 2.64 8.02
C ASP A 83 13.36 3.32 8.56
N TRP A 84 12.74 4.21 7.78
CA TRP A 84 11.47 4.82 8.13
C TRP A 84 10.32 3.82 8.20
N GLU A 85 10.21 2.87 7.27
CA GLU A 85 9.19 1.80 7.38
C GLU A 85 9.31 1.05 8.70
N ARG A 86 10.56 0.70 9.09
CA ARG A 86 10.83 0.00 10.35
C ARG A 86 10.52 0.85 11.57
N VAL A 87 10.99 2.10 11.59
CA VAL A 87 10.80 3.05 12.68
C VAL A 87 9.32 3.36 12.89
N LEU A 88 8.58 3.62 11.82
CA LEU A 88 7.14 3.88 11.90
C LEU A 88 6.37 2.63 12.34
N SER A 89 6.76 1.45 11.90
CA SER A 89 6.15 0.19 12.35
C SER A 89 6.32 0.01 13.86
N LEU A 90 7.50 0.31 14.41
CA LEU A 90 7.76 0.28 15.85
C LEU A 90 7.00 1.38 16.61
N ALA A 91 6.92 2.58 16.06
CA ALA A 91 6.25 3.72 16.69
C ALA A 91 4.72 3.58 16.73
N LEU A 92 4.13 2.97 15.70
CA LEU A 92 2.70 2.68 15.60
C LEU A 92 2.30 1.38 16.31
N ALA A 93 3.26 0.56 16.74
CA ALA A 93 2.96 -0.70 17.41
C ALA A 93 2.22 -0.42 18.74
N PRO A 94 1.14 -1.17 19.03
CA PRO A 94 0.42 -1.02 20.28
C PRO A 94 1.31 -1.39 21.47
N THR A 95 1.08 -0.71 22.60
CA THR A 95 1.83 -0.96 23.84
C THR A 95 1.36 -2.22 24.58
N GLY A 96 0.10 -2.62 24.40
CA GLY A 96 -0.49 -3.81 24.99
C GLY A 96 -0.30 -5.07 24.13
N ALA A 97 -0.27 -6.25 24.75
CA ALA A 97 -0.07 -7.53 24.06
C ALA A 97 -1.23 -7.94 23.12
N GLY A 98 -2.37 -7.22 23.15
CA GLY A 98 -3.59 -7.60 22.46
C GLY A 98 -4.21 -8.88 23.04
N LYS A 99 -5.42 -9.24 22.56
CA LYS A 99 -6.01 -10.55 22.88
C LYS A 99 -5.38 -11.60 21.96
N LYS A 100 -5.03 -12.77 22.52
CA LYS A 100 -4.43 -13.90 21.82
C LYS A 100 -5.44 -15.03 21.65
N GLY A 101 -5.26 -15.85 20.61
CA GLY A 101 -6.20 -16.92 20.26
C GLY A 101 -7.51 -16.39 19.67
N GLY A 102 -8.51 -17.27 19.57
CA GLY A 102 -9.84 -16.95 19.07
C GLY A 102 -10.62 -16.03 20.01
N THR A 103 -11.04 -14.86 19.53
CA THR A 103 -11.80 -13.88 20.32
C THR A 103 -12.85 -13.16 19.48
N ASN A 104 -14.08 -13.06 19.99
CA ASN A 104 -15.06 -12.10 19.49
C ASN A 104 -14.71 -10.68 19.95
N VAL A 105 -14.65 -9.74 19.02
CA VAL A 105 -14.38 -8.32 19.29
C VAL A 105 -15.58 -7.50 18.85
N GLU A 106 -16.01 -6.61 19.75
CA GLU A 106 -17.00 -5.57 19.48
C GLU A 106 -16.36 -4.23 19.86
N PHE A 107 -16.54 -3.23 19.01
CA PHE A 107 -16.15 -1.85 19.31
C PHE A 107 -17.17 -0.88 18.73
N GLU A 108 -17.20 0.34 19.26
CA GLU A 108 -18.15 1.37 18.86
C GLU A 108 -17.43 2.61 18.35
N VAL A 109 -17.98 3.21 17.29
CA VAL A 109 -17.55 4.49 16.75
C VAL A 109 -18.81 5.25 16.36
N ASP A 110 -18.94 6.49 16.81
CA ASP A 110 -20.07 7.36 16.46
C ASP A 110 -21.43 6.68 16.70
N LYS A 111 -21.53 5.91 17.80
CA LYS A 111 -22.71 5.10 18.18
C LYS A 111 -23.03 3.92 17.26
N VAL A 112 -22.14 3.59 16.33
CA VAL A 112 -22.25 2.41 15.46
C VAL A 112 -21.32 1.31 15.98
N LYS A 113 -21.90 0.12 16.17
CA LYS A 113 -21.18 -1.06 16.65
C LYS A 113 -20.63 -1.88 15.48
N PHE A 114 -19.35 -2.21 15.57
CA PHE A 114 -18.65 -3.07 14.63
C PHE A 114 -18.26 -4.35 15.34
N LYS A 115 -18.39 -5.49 14.64
CA LYS A 115 -18.09 -6.80 15.18
C LYS A 115 -17.20 -7.59 14.24
N TYR A 116 -16.24 -8.32 14.80
CA TYR A 116 -15.41 -9.27 14.07
C TYR A 116 -14.96 -10.39 14.99
N TYR A 117 -14.57 -11.52 14.42
CA TYR A 117 -13.86 -12.57 15.12
C TYR A 117 -12.39 -12.54 14.74
N LEU A 118 -11.53 -12.68 15.74
CA LEU A 118 -10.09 -12.53 15.61
C LEU A 118 -9.39 -13.81 16.03
N TRP A 119 -8.39 -14.22 15.26
CA TRP A 119 -7.39 -15.19 15.67
C TRP A 119 -6.01 -14.54 15.67
N VAL A 120 -5.37 -14.54 16.83
CA VAL A 120 -3.99 -14.05 17.00
C VAL A 120 -3.11 -15.21 17.48
N PRO A 121 -1.93 -15.44 16.88
CA PRO A 121 -1.03 -16.51 17.31
C PRO A 121 -0.69 -16.43 18.81
N LYS A 122 -0.54 -17.57 19.48
CA LYS A 122 -0.20 -17.60 20.92
C LYS A 122 1.14 -16.93 21.23
N GLU A 123 2.11 -17.11 20.35
CA GLU A 123 3.45 -16.52 20.45
C GLU A 123 3.51 -15.06 19.98
N TYR A 124 2.37 -14.47 19.60
CA TYR A 124 2.31 -13.07 19.21
C TYR A 124 2.83 -12.15 20.31
N ALA A 125 3.74 -11.25 19.94
CA ALA A 125 4.21 -10.18 20.80
C ALA A 125 4.44 -8.94 19.92
N PRO A 126 3.76 -7.80 20.18
CA PRO A 126 3.89 -6.60 19.37
C PRO A 126 5.35 -6.12 19.18
N LYS A 127 6.17 -6.27 20.23
CA LYS A 127 7.59 -5.89 20.21
C LYS A 127 8.48 -6.88 19.45
N ALA A 128 8.06 -8.14 19.29
CA ALA A 128 8.84 -9.14 18.56
C ALA A 128 8.78 -8.92 17.04
N GLY A 129 7.72 -8.28 16.56
CA GLY A 129 7.55 -7.92 15.16
C GLY A 129 6.09 -7.83 14.76
N ALA A 130 5.84 -7.05 13.72
CA ALA A 130 4.53 -6.97 13.12
C ALA A 130 4.23 -8.24 12.31
N LEU A 131 2.99 -8.73 12.36
CA LEU A 131 2.58 -9.92 11.61
C LEU A 131 1.72 -9.56 10.39
N PRO A 132 1.73 -10.40 9.33
CA PRO A 132 0.73 -10.31 8.27
C PRO A 132 -0.70 -10.39 8.82
N LEU A 133 -1.61 -9.68 8.17
CA LEU A 133 -3.05 -9.72 8.46
C LEU A 133 -3.80 -10.30 7.26
N ILE A 134 -4.72 -11.24 7.51
CA ILE A 134 -5.72 -11.66 6.54
C ILE A 134 -7.08 -11.17 7.04
N LEU A 135 -7.63 -10.15 6.38
CA LEU A 135 -8.98 -9.65 6.59
C LEU A 135 -9.96 -10.48 5.76
N ILE A 136 -10.79 -11.27 6.43
CA ILE A 136 -11.66 -12.25 5.81
C ILE A 136 -13.09 -11.72 5.77
N LEU A 137 -13.69 -11.72 4.59
CA LEU A 137 -15.11 -11.53 4.38
C LEU A 137 -15.75 -12.92 4.31
N PRO A 138 -16.69 -13.26 5.21
CA PRO A 138 -17.34 -14.57 5.22
C PRO A 138 -18.25 -14.75 4.00
N ASP A 139 -18.66 -15.99 3.74
CA ASP A 139 -19.74 -16.28 2.79
C ASP A 139 -21.12 -15.91 3.39
N ALA A 140 -22.14 -15.77 2.55
CA ALA A 140 -23.48 -15.43 2.96
C ALA A 140 -24.02 -16.42 4.00
N GLY A 141 -24.57 -15.88 5.09
CA GLY A 141 -25.11 -16.67 6.20
C GLY A 141 -24.07 -17.30 7.13
N LYS A 142 -22.77 -17.15 6.88
CA LYS A 142 -21.71 -17.66 7.76
C LYS A 142 -21.38 -16.68 8.88
N LYS A 143 -21.22 -17.22 10.10
CA LYS A 143 -20.79 -16.43 11.27
C LYS A 143 -19.27 -16.22 11.23
N PRO A 144 -18.76 -15.06 11.68
CA PRO A 144 -17.33 -14.78 11.66
C PRO A 144 -16.45 -15.85 12.33
N GLN A 145 -16.88 -16.34 13.50
CA GLN A 145 -16.15 -17.37 14.23
C GLN A 145 -16.07 -18.70 13.46
N GLU A 146 -17.20 -19.16 12.92
CA GLU A 146 -17.29 -20.40 12.15
C GLU A 146 -16.35 -20.36 10.93
N THR A 147 -16.23 -19.21 10.27
CA THR A 147 -15.35 -19.06 9.10
C THR A 147 -13.89 -19.36 9.44
N ILE A 148 -13.36 -18.80 10.54
CA ILE A 148 -11.99 -19.11 10.96
C ILE A 148 -11.89 -20.54 11.47
N ASP A 149 -12.79 -20.94 12.37
CA ASP A 149 -12.70 -22.22 13.07
C ASP A 149 -12.80 -23.43 12.13
N VAL A 150 -13.46 -23.28 10.97
CA VAL A 150 -13.66 -24.36 9.98
C VAL A 150 -12.85 -24.17 8.70
N SER A 151 -12.75 -22.94 8.18
CA SER A 151 -12.19 -22.71 6.83
C SER A 151 -10.75 -22.25 6.80
N TRP A 152 -10.20 -21.88 7.96
CA TRP A 152 -8.84 -21.37 8.11
C TRP A 152 -8.14 -22.10 9.26
N VAL A 153 -7.83 -23.38 9.08
CA VAL A 153 -7.35 -24.28 10.14
C VAL A 153 -5.87 -24.67 9.98
N ASP A 154 -5.20 -24.20 8.93
CA ASP A 154 -3.80 -24.50 8.68
C ASP A 154 -2.91 -24.04 9.87
N PRO A 155 -2.17 -24.97 10.51
CA PRO A 155 -1.37 -24.64 11.69
C PRO A 155 -0.23 -23.65 11.40
N ASP A 156 0.38 -23.71 10.21
CA ASP A 156 1.49 -22.83 9.86
C ASP A 156 0.98 -21.40 9.71
N LEU A 157 -0.11 -21.21 8.98
CA LEU A 157 -0.80 -19.93 8.83
C LEU A 157 -1.24 -19.36 10.19
N ARG A 158 -1.91 -20.16 11.03
CA ARG A 158 -2.39 -19.74 12.35
C ARG A 158 -1.28 -19.38 13.34
N SER A 159 -0.06 -19.83 13.11
CA SER A 159 1.10 -19.52 13.93
C SER A 159 1.83 -18.24 13.49
N LYS A 160 1.61 -17.80 12.25
CA LYS A 160 2.41 -16.73 11.59
C LYS A 160 1.59 -15.53 11.11
N ALA A 161 0.27 -15.60 11.10
CA ALA A 161 -0.60 -14.52 10.65
C ALA A 161 -1.71 -14.20 11.67
N ILE A 162 -2.14 -12.95 11.67
CA ILE A 162 -3.38 -12.52 12.32
C ILE A 162 -4.53 -12.72 11.34
N LEU A 163 -5.62 -13.35 11.77
CA LEU A 163 -6.81 -13.57 10.96
C LEU A 163 -7.98 -12.81 11.57
N ALA A 164 -8.70 -12.02 10.77
CA ALA A 164 -9.87 -11.30 11.24
C ALA A 164 -11.03 -11.50 10.28
N THR A 165 -12.09 -12.20 10.71
CA THR A 165 -13.32 -12.32 9.93
C THR A 165 -14.32 -11.27 10.38
N ILE A 166 -14.81 -10.46 9.45
CA ILE A 166 -15.74 -9.37 9.77
C ILE A 166 -17.19 -9.84 9.77
N ALA A 167 -18.02 -9.24 10.62
CA ALA A 167 -19.47 -9.42 10.54
C ALA A 167 -20.02 -8.54 9.41
N MET A 168 -20.54 -9.17 8.36
CA MET A 168 -21.13 -8.46 7.22
C MET A 168 -22.59 -8.05 7.50
N PRO A 169 -23.12 -7.04 6.77
CA PRO A 169 -24.55 -6.73 6.80
C PRO A 169 -25.41 -7.96 6.49
N ALA A 170 -26.62 -8.04 7.05
CA ALA A 170 -27.50 -9.18 6.83
C ALA A 170 -27.97 -9.31 5.38
N ASP A 171 -28.12 -8.18 4.67
CA ASP A 171 -28.45 -8.14 3.25
C ASP A 171 -27.14 -8.11 2.41
N PRO A 172 -26.86 -9.17 1.62
CA PRO A 172 -25.69 -9.22 0.72
C PRO A 172 -25.60 -8.07 -0.27
N LYS A 173 -26.73 -7.44 -0.64
CA LYS A 173 -26.73 -6.29 -1.56
C LYS A 173 -25.95 -5.10 -1.01
N GLN A 174 -25.85 -4.98 0.31
CA GLN A 174 -25.13 -3.88 0.97
C GLN A 174 -23.62 -4.13 1.10
N TRP A 175 -23.12 -5.30 0.69
CA TRP A 175 -21.74 -5.68 0.95
C TRP A 175 -20.74 -4.88 0.11
N ALA A 176 -21.09 -4.58 -1.14
CA ALA A 176 -20.25 -3.82 -2.06
C ALA A 176 -20.43 -2.28 -1.95
N ASP A 177 -21.20 -1.80 -0.95
CA ASP A 177 -21.50 -0.39 -0.74
C ASP A 177 -20.83 0.16 0.53
N PHE A 178 -20.70 1.49 0.60
CA PHE A 178 -20.30 2.19 1.83
C PHE A 178 -21.45 2.34 2.83
N GLY A 179 -22.70 2.27 2.37
CA GLY A 179 -23.88 2.53 3.20
C GLY A 179 -23.93 3.99 3.71
N SER A 180 -24.52 4.19 4.88
CA SER A 180 -24.65 5.49 5.54
C SER A 180 -23.88 5.54 6.86
N GLY A 181 -23.80 6.72 7.48
CA GLY A 181 -23.13 6.90 8.78
C GLY A 181 -23.77 6.10 9.92
N THR A 182 -25.07 5.76 9.83
CA THR A 182 -25.80 5.00 10.85
C THR A 182 -26.05 3.54 10.45
N ALA A 183 -25.89 3.21 9.17
CA ALA A 183 -26.03 1.87 8.62
C ALA A 183 -24.88 1.61 7.63
N PRO A 184 -23.67 1.30 8.13
CA PRO A 184 -22.51 1.12 7.26
C PRO A 184 -22.68 -0.12 6.39
N GLY A 185 -22.33 0.01 5.11
CA GLY A 185 -22.23 -1.12 4.18
C GLY A 185 -20.95 -1.93 4.41
N GLY A 186 -20.81 -3.02 3.67
CA GLY A 186 -19.69 -3.96 3.82
C GLY A 186 -18.32 -3.31 3.61
N LEU A 187 -18.19 -2.37 2.66
CA LEU A 187 -16.93 -1.65 2.43
C LEU A 187 -16.53 -0.81 3.65
N SER A 188 -17.48 -0.08 4.24
CA SER A 188 -17.24 0.74 5.44
C SER A 188 -16.86 -0.12 6.63
N ILE A 189 -17.56 -1.25 6.84
CA ILE A 189 -17.27 -2.18 7.93
C ILE A 189 -15.85 -2.74 7.78
N ALA A 190 -15.47 -3.22 6.59
CA ALA A 190 -14.14 -3.78 6.34
C ALA A 190 -13.02 -2.77 6.67
N MET A 191 -13.16 -1.54 6.19
CA MET A 191 -12.16 -0.50 6.44
C MET A 191 -12.14 -0.04 7.91
N ARG A 192 -13.29 -0.01 8.60
CA ARG A 192 -13.34 0.33 10.02
C ARG A 192 -12.72 -0.75 10.90
N VAL A 193 -12.98 -2.01 10.60
CA VAL A 193 -12.34 -3.15 11.28
C VAL A 193 -10.83 -3.15 11.03
N LEU A 194 -10.39 -2.91 9.78
CA LEU A 194 -8.96 -2.78 9.48
C LEU A 194 -8.30 -1.64 10.29
N SER A 195 -8.95 -0.49 10.38
CA SER A 195 -8.45 0.63 11.20
C SER A 195 -8.36 0.25 12.69
N ASN A 196 -9.37 -0.42 13.23
CA ASN A 196 -9.35 -0.92 14.61
C ASN A 196 -8.21 -1.92 14.83
N LEU A 197 -8.00 -2.85 13.90
CA LEU A 197 -6.93 -3.84 13.97
C LEU A 197 -5.55 -3.16 13.97
N ARG A 198 -5.28 -2.23 13.05
CA ARG A 198 -4.00 -1.49 12.94
C ARG A 198 -3.66 -0.70 14.21
N ARG A 199 -4.67 -0.27 14.98
CA ARG A 199 -4.48 0.45 16.25
C ARG A 199 -4.21 -0.48 17.44
N ASN A 200 -4.70 -1.71 17.39
CA ASN A 200 -4.69 -2.62 18.55
C ASN A 200 -3.69 -3.78 18.39
N TYR A 201 -3.17 -4.00 17.18
CA TYR A 201 -2.21 -5.05 16.86
C TYR A 201 -1.09 -4.51 15.97
N ALA A 202 0.15 -4.86 16.29
CA ALA A 202 1.30 -4.72 15.40
C ALA A 202 1.10 -5.57 14.15
N ILE A 203 0.57 -4.92 13.11
CA ILE A 203 0.31 -5.48 11.79
C ILE A 203 1.35 -4.95 10.81
N ASP A 204 1.91 -5.86 10.02
CA ASP A 204 2.79 -5.48 8.94
C ASP A 204 1.95 -4.79 7.86
N SER A 205 2.10 -3.46 7.76
CA SER A 205 1.32 -2.64 6.83
C SER A 205 1.56 -3.02 5.36
N ASN A 206 2.68 -3.67 5.05
CA ASN A 206 3.00 -4.14 3.70
C ASN A 206 2.54 -5.59 3.47
N ARG A 207 1.88 -6.24 4.43
CA ARG A 207 1.38 -7.63 4.34
C ARG A 207 -0.04 -7.76 4.89
N ILE A 208 -0.92 -6.86 4.45
CA ILE A 208 -2.37 -6.94 4.71
C ILE A 208 -3.07 -7.51 3.47
N PHE A 209 -3.80 -8.59 3.64
CA PHE A 209 -4.55 -9.26 2.60
C PHE A 209 -6.03 -9.12 2.87
N VAL A 210 -6.83 -9.05 1.80
CA VAL A 210 -8.29 -9.20 1.90
C VAL A 210 -8.72 -10.46 1.18
N CYS A 211 -9.51 -11.30 1.85
CA CYS A 211 -10.03 -12.54 1.29
C CYS A 211 -11.56 -12.55 1.33
N GLY A 212 -12.19 -12.68 0.17
CA GLY A 212 -13.62 -12.94 0.06
C GLY A 212 -13.90 -14.43 -0.11
N MET A 213 -14.96 -14.92 0.55
CA MET A 213 -15.44 -16.29 0.44
C MET A 213 -16.86 -16.32 -0.15
N GLY A 214 -17.09 -17.16 -1.15
CA GLY A 214 -18.40 -17.30 -1.79
C GLY A 214 -18.96 -15.96 -2.28
N ALA A 215 -20.10 -15.55 -1.75
CA ALA A 215 -20.76 -14.30 -2.12
C ALA A 215 -19.92 -13.03 -1.87
N SER A 216 -18.93 -13.06 -0.97
CA SER A 216 -18.10 -11.88 -0.66
C SER A 216 -16.86 -11.73 -1.56
N VAL A 217 -16.63 -12.63 -2.52
CA VAL A 217 -15.54 -12.49 -3.51
C VAL A 217 -15.65 -11.18 -4.28
N ALA A 218 -16.85 -10.82 -4.74
CA ALA A 218 -17.14 -9.54 -5.37
C ALA A 218 -16.75 -8.34 -4.48
N THR A 219 -17.06 -8.39 -3.19
CA THR A 219 -16.72 -7.33 -2.23
C THR A 219 -15.22 -7.22 -1.99
N ALA A 220 -14.50 -8.34 -1.89
CA ALA A 220 -13.03 -8.34 -1.76
C ALA A 220 -12.37 -7.73 -3.01
N GLY A 221 -12.85 -8.11 -4.20
CA GLY A 221 -12.45 -7.48 -5.46
C GLY A 221 -12.71 -5.97 -5.46
N ARG A 222 -13.90 -5.55 -5.04
CA ARG A 222 -14.27 -4.12 -4.97
C ARG A 222 -13.36 -3.34 -4.01
N LEU A 223 -13.02 -3.89 -2.85
CA LEU A 223 -12.04 -3.30 -1.93
C LEU A 223 -10.66 -3.14 -2.58
N GLY A 224 -10.19 -4.16 -3.30
CA GLY A 224 -8.95 -4.08 -4.07
C GLY A 224 -8.97 -2.99 -5.13
N ALA A 225 -10.08 -2.86 -5.87
CA ALA A 225 -10.22 -1.86 -6.93
C ALA A 225 -10.29 -0.41 -6.39
N LEU A 226 -10.87 -0.22 -5.20
CA LEU A 226 -11.03 1.10 -4.56
C LEU A 226 -9.80 1.50 -3.73
N PHE A 227 -9.11 0.54 -3.14
CA PHE A 227 -8.00 0.76 -2.21
C PHE A 227 -6.79 -0.11 -2.58
N PRO A 228 -6.30 -0.08 -3.82
CA PRO A 228 -5.24 -0.99 -4.25
C PRO A 228 -3.95 -0.81 -3.47
N HIS A 229 -3.80 0.37 -2.88
CA HIS A 229 -2.66 0.80 -2.09
C HIS A 229 -2.71 0.35 -0.63
N VAL A 230 -3.80 -0.28 -0.17
CA VAL A 230 -3.93 -0.75 1.22
C VAL A 230 -3.45 -2.19 1.36
N PHE A 231 -3.67 -3.00 0.33
CA PHE A 231 -3.50 -4.45 0.38
C PHE A 231 -2.21 -4.90 -0.31
N ALA A 232 -1.62 -5.97 0.21
CA ALA A 232 -0.55 -6.74 -0.41
C ALA A 232 -1.09 -7.78 -1.40
N GLY A 233 -2.37 -8.12 -1.29
CA GLY A 233 -3.06 -8.97 -2.24
C GLY A 233 -4.54 -9.13 -1.95
N VAL A 234 -5.29 -9.54 -2.97
CA VAL A 234 -6.73 -9.84 -2.91
C VAL A 234 -6.95 -11.30 -3.25
N ILE A 235 -7.72 -12.00 -2.43
CA ILE A 235 -8.00 -13.42 -2.59
C ILE A 235 -9.51 -13.61 -2.72
N GLY A 236 -9.95 -14.38 -3.70
CA GLY A 236 -11.32 -14.88 -3.77
C GLY A 236 -11.34 -16.40 -3.65
N ARG A 237 -12.22 -16.93 -2.81
CA ARG A 237 -12.35 -18.38 -2.58
C ARG A 237 -13.80 -18.83 -2.78
N GLY A 238 -14.03 -19.68 -3.78
CA GLY A 238 -15.32 -20.34 -4.02
C GLY A 238 -16.45 -19.40 -4.48
N GLY A 239 -16.13 -18.27 -5.10
CA GLY A 239 -17.11 -17.30 -5.60
C GLY A 239 -16.66 -16.62 -6.89
N ASP A 240 -17.35 -15.56 -7.28
CA ASP A 240 -17.07 -14.79 -8.50
C ASP A 240 -16.93 -13.29 -8.21
N LEU A 241 -16.27 -12.58 -9.14
CA LEU A 241 -16.10 -11.14 -9.09
C LEU A 241 -17.33 -10.40 -9.62
N ASP A 242 -17.44 -9.12 -9.27
CA ASP A 242 -18.16 -8.15 -10.09
C ASP A 242 -17.33 -7.74 -11.31
N VAL A 243 -17.96 -7.06 -12.27
CA VAL A 243 -17.21 -6.43 -13.36
C VAL A 243 -16.38 -5.25 -12.80
N LEU A 244 -15.07 -5.45 -12.75
CA LEU A 244 -14.10 -4.50 -12.18
C LEU A 244 -13.04 -4.10 -13.23
N PRO A 245 -12.50 -2.87 -13.16
CA PRO A 245 -11.41 -2.48 -14.04
C PRO A 245 -10.11 -3.18 -13.61
N ALA A 246 -9.68 -4.19 -14.37
CA ALA A 246 -8.41 -4.90 -14.12
C ALA A 246 -7.20 -3.96 -14.04
N SER A 247 -7.26 -2.79 -14.70
CA SER A 247 -6.23 -1.76 -14.63
C SER A 247 -5.94 -1.25 -13.21
N ASN A 248 -6.91 -1.27 -12.30
CA ASN A 248 -6.69 -0.84 -10.91
C ASN A 248 -5.82 -1.82 -10.12
N PHE A 249 -5.58 -3.02 -10.66
CA PHE A 249 -4.85 -4.12 -10.01
C PHE A 249 -3.43 -4.29 -10.54
N LYS A 250 -2.95 -3.42 -11.45
CA LYS A 250 -1.61 -3.53 -12.10
C LYS A 250 -0.43 -3.77 -11.14
N SER A 251 -0.55 -3.32 -9.88
CA SER A 251 0.47 -3.51 -8.83
C SER A 251 -0.07 -4.23 -7.59
N LEU A 252 -1.29 -4.77 -7.67
CA LEU A 252 -1.97 -5.48 -6.59
C LEU A 252 -2.16 -6.95 -6.98
N PRO A 253 -1.33 -7.86 -6.44
CA PRO A 253 -1.48 -9.29 -6.66
C PRO A 253 -2.89 -9.80 -6.34
N THR A 254 -3.43 -10.66 -7.19
CA THR A 254 -4.71 -11.31 -6.97
C THR A 254 -4.61 -12.83 -7.11
N LEU A 255 -5.36 -13.55 -6.28
CA LEU A 255 -5.51 -15.00 -6.34
C LEU A 255 -6.99 -15.36 -6.34
N TRP A 256 -7.46 -15.92 -7.45
CA TRP A 256 -8.83 -16.39 -7.60
C TRP A 256 -8.87 -17.92 -7.49
N SER A 257 -9.23 -18.40 -6.30
CA SER A 257 -9.51 -19.80 -5.99
C SER A 257 -10.99 -20.11 -6.25
N GLY A 258 -11.36 -20.02 -7.53
CA GLY A 258 -12.72 -20.24 -8.04
C GLY A 258 -12.77 -19.99 -9.54
N GLY A 259 -13.61 -20.74 -10.25
CA GLY A 259 -13.73 -20.70 -11.72
C GLY A 259 -14.87 -19.82 -12.24
N GLY A 260 -15.25 -18.78 -11.49
CA GLY A 260 -16.31 -17.86 -11.91
C GLY A 260 -16.04 -17.21 -13.27
N ALA A 261 -17.10 -16.91 -14.01
CA ALA A 261 -16.97 -16.33 -15.35
C ALA A 261 -16.33 -14.94 -15.29
N ASN A 262 -16.65 -14.14 -14.27
CA ASN A 262 -16.05 -12.82 -14.10
C ASN A 262 -14.59 -12.90 -13.61
N CYS A 263 -14.23 -13.87 -12.75
CA CYS A 263 -12.83 -14.16 -12.41
C CYS A 263 -12.00 -14.51 -13.67
N THR A 264 -12.57 -15.31 -14.57
CA THR A 264 -11.93 -15.71 -15.82
C THR A 264 -11.76 -14.50 -16.75
N ALA A 265 -12.85 -13.74 -16.97
CA ALA A 265 -12.81 -12.53 -17.78
C ALA A 265 -11.85 -11.47 -17.21
N PHE A 266 -11.75 -11.37 -15.88
CA PHE A 266 -10.79 -10.50 -15.21
C PHE A 266 -9.35 -10.93 -15.49
N ALA A 267 -9.03 -12.22 -15.37
CA ALA A 267 -7.70 -12.75 -15.68
C ALA A 267 -7.30 -12.48 -17.14
N GLU A 268 -8.21 -12.67 -18.09
CA GLU A 268 -7.99 -12.32 -19.50
C GLU A 268 -7.76 -10.82 -19.72
N GLN A 269 -8.49 -9.96 -18.99
CA GLN A 269 -8.27 -8.51 -19.04
C GLN A 269 -6.90 -8.11 -18.47
N SER A 270 -6.48 -8.71 -17.36
CA SER A 270 -5.14 -8.51 -16.78
C SER A 270 -4.05 -8.93 -17.77
N GLU A 271 -4.19 -10.08 -18.42
CA GLU A 271 -3.23 -10.56 -19.43
C GLU A 271 -3.12 -9.59 -20.61
N LYS A 272 -4.25 -9.09 -21.14
CA LYS A 272 -4.27 -8.08 -22.21
C LYS A 272 -3.59 -6.77 -21.82
N LEU A 273 -3.58 -6.42 -20.53
CA LEU A 273 -2.86 -5.27 -20.00
C LEU A 273 -1.37 -5.55 -19.73
N GLY A 274 -0.91 -6.78 -19.98
CA GLY A 274 0.45 -7.24 -19.66
C GLY A 274 0.70 -7.39 -18.16
N ASP A 275 -0.36 -7.47 -17.35
CA ASP A 275 -0.29 -7.57 -15.91
C ASP A 275 -0.14 -9.03 -15.47
N LYS A 276 0.96 -9.31 -14.76
CA LYS A 276 1.29 -10.64 -14.22
C LYS A 276 0.83 -10.82 -12.77
N SER A 277 0.15 -9.82 -12.19
CA SER A 277 -0.29 -9.83 -10.80
C SER A 277 -1.49 -10.77 -10.56
N CYS A 278 -2.22 -11.16 -11.61
CA CYS A 278 -3.41 -12.00 -11.50
C CYS A 278 -3.08 -13.49 -11.60
N THR A 279 -3.49 -14.26 -10.59
CA THR A 279 -3.38 -15.73 -10.54
C THR A 279 -4.78 -16.34 -10.48
N LEU A 280 -5.13 -17.18 -11.46
CA LEU A 280 -6.33 -18.01 -11.44
C LEU A 280 -5.91 -19.46 -11.13
N ASP A 281 -6.19 -19.93 -9.91
CA ASP A 281 -5.96 -21.33 -9.51
C ASP A 281 -7.24 -21.86 -8.83
N PRO A 282 -8.20 -22.41 -9.62
CA PRO A 282 -9.43 -22.96 -9.07
C PRO A 282 -9.23 -24.09 -8.05
N GLY A 283 -8.03 -24.69 -8.00
CA GLY A 283 -7.64 -25.75 -7.06
C GLY A 283 -6.80 -25.24 -5.88
N ALA A 284 -6.74 -23.93 -5.63
CA ALA A 284 -5.99 -23.37 -4.52
C ALA A 284 -6.69 -23.63 -3.17
N ASN A 285 -6.19 -24.63 -2.44
CA ASN A 285 -6.57 -24.89 -1.05
C ASN A 285 -5.88 -23.90 -0.08
N GLU A 286 -6.19 -24.01 1.22
CA GLU A 286 -5.65 -23.10 2.24
C GLU A 286 -4.11 -23.06 2.26
N ALA A 287 -3.45 -24.22 2.17
CA ALA A 287 -1.99 -24.29 2.15
C ALA A 287 -1.38 -23.57 0.93
N LYS A 288 -1.96 -23.73 -0.26
CA LYS A 288 -1.55 -23.00 -1.46
C LYS A 288 -1.78 -21.49 -1.34
N ILE A 289 -2.93 -21.09 -0.79
CA ILE A 289 -3.25 -19.67 -0.53
C ILE A 289 -2.20 -19.10 0.44
N TRP A 290 -1.86 -19.82 1.50
CA TRP A 290 -0.84 -19.39 2.44
C TRP A 290 0.54 -19.27 1.80
N ALA A 291 0.96 -20.25 1.00
CA ALA A 291 2.21 -20.20 0.24
C ALA A 291 2.25 -18.99 -0.70
N TRP A 292 1.13 -18.66 -1.36
CA TRP A 292 1.01 -17.46 -2.19
C TRP A 292 1.15 -16.18 -1.36
N ILE A 293 0.46 -16.09 -0.21
CA ILE A 293 0.54 -14.95 0.74
C ILE A 293 1.98 -14.73 1.22
N GLN A 294 2.76 -15.79 1.41
CA GLN A 294 4.16 -15.70 1.83
C GLN A 294 5.06 -15.01 0.81
N GLN A 295 4.71 -15.08 -0.47
CA GLN A 295 5.47 -14.47 -1.57
C GLN A 295 5.09 -13.01 -1.81
N GLN A 296 3.94 -12.56 -1.29
CA GLN A 296 3.45 -11.23 -1.55
C GLN A 296 3.92 -10.22 -0.50
N THR A 297 4.29 -9.05 -0.98
CA THR A 297 4.53 -7.85 -0.17
C THR A 297 4.09 -6.65 -0.99
N ARG A 298 3.30 -5.77 -0.37
CA ARG A 298 2.87 -4.52 -0.98
C ARG A 298 4.08 -3.62 -1.21
N SER A 299 4.21 -3.08 -2.41
CA SER A 299 5.09 -1.95 -2.68
C SER A 299 4.29 -0.65 -2.64
N MET A 300 4.69 0.31 -1.81
CA MET A 300 4.06 1.65 -1.82
C MET A 300 4.58 2.56 -2.93
N THR A 301 5.65 2.14 -3.61
CA THR A 301 6.30 2.85 -4.71
C THR A 301 6.49 1.93 -5.92
N PRO A 302 5.42 1.31 -6.46
CA PRO A 302 5.54 0.62 -7.74
C PRO A 302 5.95 1.62 -8.82
N SER A 303 6.78 1.19 -9.77
CA SER A 303 7.27 2.07 -10.85
C SER A 303 6.17 2.52 -11.81
N SER A 304 5.02 1.85 -11.83
CA SER A 304 3.85 2.24 -12.61
C SER A 304 2.58 2.04 -11.80
N VAL A 305 1.67 3.01 -11.87
CA VAL A 305 0.35 2.97 -11.25
C VAL A 305 -0.66 3.29 -12.33
N ARG A 306 -1.76 2.52 -12.38
CA ARG A 306 -2.92 2.84 -13.19
C ARG A 306 -4.17 2.81 -12.33
N LEU A 307 -5.03 3.80 -12.52
CA LEU A 307 -6.25 3.94 -11.74
C LEU A 307 -7.37 4.50 -12.62
N SER A 308 -8.50 3.81 -12.58
CA SER A 308 -9.81 4.31 -13.00
C SER A 308 -10.62 4.54 -11.73
N PRO A 309 -10.77 5.80 -11.26
CA PRO A 309 -11.49 6.11 -10.05
C PRO A 309 -12.93 5.61 -10.13
N LEU A 310 -13.34 4.82 -9.14
CA LEU A 310 -14.68 4.21 -9.10
C LEU A 310 -15.66 4.98 -8.20
N HIS A 311 -15.15 5.90 -7.37
CA HIS A 311 -15.94 6.70 -6.45
C HIS A 311 -15.18 7.99 -6.10
N ALA A 312 -15.88 9.11 -6.00
CA ALA A 312 -15.31 10.43 -5.65
C ALA A 312 -14.48 10.47 -4.36
N ARG A 313 -14.68 9.53 -3.44
CA ARG A 313 -13.96 9.46 -2.15
C ARG A 313 -12.66 8.63 -2.25
N ASN A 314 -12.46 7.92 -3.35
CA ASN A 314 -11.42 6.88 -3.49
C ASN A 314 -10.56 7.12 -4.74
N GLY A 315 -9.92 8.29 -4.80
CA GLY A 315 -8.98 8.64 -5.86
C GLY A 315 -7.54 8.19 -5.62
N ARG A 316 -7.25 7.49 -4.52
CA ARG A 316 -5.88 7.19 -4.10
C ARG A 316 -5.38 5.83 -4.58
N ALA A 317 -4.20 5.81 -5.17
CA ALA A 317 -3.45 4.60 -5.49
C ALA A 317 -1.94 4.84 -5.28
N TYR A 318 -1.35 4.15 -4.31
CA TYR A 318 0.06 4.15 -3.95
C TYR A 318 0.58 5.57 -3.68
N TRP A 319 1.41 6.08 -4.58
CA TRP A 319 2.01 7.40 -4.54
C TRP A 319 1.25 8.45 -5.36
N ILE A 320 0.03 8.15 -5.82
CA ILE A 320 -0.86 9.11 -6.49
C ILE A 320 -2.19 9.27 -5.76
N THR A 321 -2.79 10.45 -5.86
CA THR A 321 -4.19 10.70 -5.49
C THR A 321 -4.83 11.56 -6.58
N VAL A 322 -5.95 11.10 -7.13
CA VAL A 322 -6.83 11.87 -7.98
C VAL A 322 -7.72 12.70 -7.07
N ASP A 323 -7.56 14.02 -7.09
CA ASP A 323 -8.23 14.93 -6.17
C ASP A 323 -9.54 15.46 -6.75
N ARG A 324 -9.60 15.66 -8.07
CA ARG A 324 -10.79 16.18 -8.77
C ARG A 324 -10.98 15.49 -10.12
N PHE A 325 -12.18 14.93 -10.30
CA PHE A 325 -12.64 14.28 -11.51
C PHE A 325 -14.17 14.25 -11.53
N ASP A 326 -14.75 14.14 -12.71
CA ASP A 326 -16.18 13.88 -12.87
C ASP A 326 -16.40 12.37 -12.93
N ALA A 327 -17.02 11.81 -11.89
CA ALA A 327 -17.31 10.38 -11.79
C ALA A 327 -18.43 9.95 -12.76
N ASP A 328 -19.28 10.88 -13.19
CA ASP A 328 -20.44 10.66 -14.05
C ASP A 328 -20.15 11.02 -15.51
N ALA A 329 -18.90 11.40 -15.82
CA ALA A 329 -18.46 11.69 -17.17
C ALA A 329 -18.76 10.50 -18.11
N LYS A 330 -19.26 10.82 -19.31
CA LYS A 330 -19.57 9.83 -20.35
C LYS A 330 -18.38 8.93 -20.66
N ASP A 331 -17.19 9.52 -20.71
CA ASP A 331 -15.93 8.80 -20.80
C ASP A 331 -15.37 8.64 -19.39
N LYS A 332 -15.24 7.38 -18.94
CA LYS A 332 -14.80 7.09 -17.58
C LYS A 332 -13.40 7.67 -17.32
N PRO A 333 -13.22 8.41 -16.21
CA PRO A 333 -11.93 9.01 -15.88
C PRO A 333 -10.88 7.92 -15.63
N TRP A 334 -9.65 8.19 -16.04
CA TRP A 334 -8.51 7.31 -15.81
C TRP A 334 -7.20 8.09 -15.76
N ILE A 335 -6.24 7.50 -15.05
CA ILE A 335 -4.87 8.01 -14.92
C ILE A 335 -3.88 6.85 -14.94
N GLU A 336 -2.74 7.07 -15.59
CA GLU A 336 -1.57 6.21 -15.53
C GLU A 336 -0.34 7.07 -15.23
N ALA A 337 0.39 6.68 -14.19
CA ALA A 337 1.59 7.34 -13.74
C ALA A 337 2.76 6.35 -13.77
N GLN A 338 3.91 6.77 -14.26
CA GLN A 338 5.13 5.96 -14.33
C GLN A 338 6.29 6.76 -13.77
N ALA A 339 7.01 6.19 -12.81
CA ALA A 339 8.24 6.72 -12.27
C ALA A 339 9.43 5.96 -12.84
N ASP A 340 10.36 6.69 -13.43
CA ASP A 340 11.66 6.21 -13.85
C ASP A 340 12.73 6.89 -13.00
N ARG A 341 13.21 6.15 -12.01
CA ARG A 341 14.26 6.60 -11.11
C ARG A 341 15.59 6.83 -11.85
N ALA A 342 15.90 6.06 -12.89
CA ALA A 342 17.19 6.15 -13.58
C ALA A 342 17.35 7.49 -14.28
N THR A 343 16.26 8.02 -14.85
CA THR A 343 16.21 9.34 -15.48
C THR A 343 15.65 10.44 -14.57
N ASN A 344 15.31 10.10 -13.32
CA ASN A 344 14.64 10.96 -12.34
C ASN A 344 13.38 11.64 -12.89
N LYS A 345 12.56 10.87 -13.63
CA LYS A 345 11.39 11.36 -14.35
C LYS A 345 10.11 10.66 -13.88
N ILE A 346 9.04 11.43 -13.77
CA ILE A 346 7.67 10.92 -13.63
C ILE A 346 6.87 11.33 -14.86
N THR A 347 6.18 10.38 -15.47
CA THR A 347 5.23 10.64 -16.55
C THR A 347 3.83 10.31 -16.07
N VAL A 348 2.90 11.24 -16.21
CA VAL A 348 1.50 11.09 -15.85
C VAL A 348 0.68 11.36 -17.10
N THR A 349 -0.17 10.41 -17.44
CA THR A 349 -1.14 10.53 -18.52
C THR A 349 -2.53 10.21 -17.99
N GLY A 350 -3.54 10.88 -18.52
CA GLY A 350 -4.91 10.61 -18.08
C GLY A 350 -5.95 11.43 -18.84
N SER A 351 -7.20 11.08 -18.60
CA SER A 351 -8.37 11.74 -19.20
C SER A 351 -9.50 11.82 -18.18
N GLY A 352 -10.27 12.90 -18.20
CA GLY A 352 -11.36 13.13 -17.26
C GLY A 352 -10.90 13.47 -15.83
N ILE A 353 -9.62 13.81 -15.67
CA ILE A 353 -9.00 14.17 -14.39
C ILE A 353 -8.57 15.64 -14.46
N GLU A 354 -8.95 16.43 -13.46
CA GLU A 354 -8.57 17.85 -13.38
C GLU A 354 -7.35 18.06 -12.50
N GLN A 355 -7.26 17.34 -11.38
CA GLN A 355 -6.23 17.53 -10.37
C GLN A 355 -5.70 16.20 -9.84
N VAL A 356 -4.37 16.12 -9.73
CA VAL A 356 -3.65 14.96 -9.20
C VAL A 356 -2.57 15.40 -8.22
N THR A 357 -2.48 14.72 -7.08
CA THR A 357 -1.39 14.84 -6.12
C THR A 357 -0.43 13.66 -6.27
N LEU A 358 0.86 13.97 -6.43
CA LEU A 358 1.94 12.99 -6.44
C LEU A 358 2.68 13.03 -5.11
N TYR A 359 3.00 11.87 -4.55
CA TYR A 359 3.76 11.71 -3.32
C TYR A 359 5.16 11.18 -3.63
N PHE A 360 6.18 11.74 -3.00
CA PHE A 360 7.58 11.49 -3.34
C PHE A 360 8.35 10.94 -2.14
N ASN A 361 9.24 9.99 -2.43
CA ASN A 361 10.28 9.52 -1.53
C ASN A 361 11.50 9.06 -2.33
N ASP A 362 12.58 8.75 -1.62
CA ASP A 362 13.85 8.32 -2.19
C ASP A 362 13.90 6.86 -2.66
N SER A 363 12.80 6.11 -2.61
CA SER A 363 12.67 4.85 -3.33
C SER A 363 12.08 5.06 -4.72
N LEU A 364 11.16 6.03 -4.88
CA LEU A 364 10.51 6.34 -6.15
C LEU A 364 11.39 7.16 -7.10
N VAL A 365 12.04 8.20 -6.58
CA VAL A 365 12.84 9.20 -7.33
C VAL A 365 14.04 9.65 -6.49
N ASP A 366 15.10 10.16 -7.10
CA ASP A 366 16.22 10.76 -6.38
C ASP A 366 15.86 12.21 -5.99
N MET A 367 15.42 12.40 -4.75
CA MET A 367 15.00 13.72 -4.26
C MET A 367 16.19 14.66 -3.97
N ALA A 368 17.43 14.22 -4.15
CA ALA A 368 18.60 15.10 -4.11
C ALA A 368 18.87 15.77 -5.47
N LYS A 369 18.14 15.39 -6.51
CA LYS A 369 18.26 15.95 -7.87
C LYS A 369 16.94 16.57 -8.31
N PRO A 370 16.96 17.51 -9.28
CA PRO A 370 15.74 17.95 -9.93
C PRO A 370 15.00 16.77 -10.57
N ILE A 371 13.69 16.72 -10.40
CA ILE A 371 12.80 15.71 -10.97
C ILE A 371 12.07 16.33 -12.15
N GLU A 372 12.02 15.60 -13.26
CA GLU A 372 11.16 15.97 -14.39
C GLU A 372 9.79 15.32 -14.23
N VAL A 373 8.70 16.10 -14.23
CA VAL A 373 7.33 15.61 -14.20
C VAL A 373 6.63 16.00 -15.50
N SER A 374 6.27 15.02 -16.32
CA SER A 374 5.49 15.21 -17.55
C SER A 374 4.02 14.89 -17.30
N LEU A 375 3.13 15.86 -17.51
CA LEU A 375 1.69 15.79 -17.27
C LEU A 375 0.97 15.92 -18.62
N ASN A 376 0.46 14.81 -19.17
CA ASN A 376 -0.16 14.80 -20.51
C ASN A 376 0.70 15.46 -21.60
N GLY A 377 2.02 15.31 -21.50
CA GLY A 377 3.01 15.87 -22.43
C GLY A 377 3.61 17.22 -22.01
N GLU A 378 2.99 17.94 -21.06
CA GLU A 378 3.57 19.17 -20.50
C GLU A 378 4.60 18.84 -19.41
N THR A 379 5.81 19.34 -19.56
CA THR A 379 6.91 19.04 -18.63
C THR A 379 7.14 20.16 -17.62
N LYS A 380 7.30 19.77 -16.35
CA LYS A 380 7.70 20.63 -15.23
C LYS A 380 8.95 20.07 -14.57
N LYS A 381 9.82 20.94 -14.08
CA LYS A 381 10.96 20.55 -13.23
C LYS A 381 10.65 20.89 -11.78
N LEU A 382 10.97 19.99 -10.87
CA LEU A 382 10.72 20.13 -9.44
C LEU A 382 12.00 19.88 -8.65
N GLU A 383 12.14 20.57 -7.54
CA GLU A 383 13.20 20.34 -6.54
C GLU A 383 12.55 20.07 -5.19
N PRO A 384 11.94 18.88 -4.99
CA PRO A 384 11.15 18.63 -3.80
C PRO A 384 12.04 18.60 -2.56
N LYS A 385 11.57 19.25 -1.49
CA LYS A 385 12.24 19.22 -0.19
C LYS A 385 11.62 18.15 0.69
N ARG A 386 12.47 17.28 1.25
CA ARG A 386 12.06 16.31 2.26
C ARG A 386 11.52 17.04 3.49
N ASN A 387 10.34 16.65 3.94
CA ASN A 387 9.63 17.25 5.05
C ASN A 387 9.25 16.15 6.06
N LEU A 388 9.81 16.27 7.27
CA LEU A 388 9.56 15.33 8.37
C LEU A 388 8.08 15.30 8.77
N GLU A 389 7.42 16.44 8.85
CA GLU A 389 6.03 16.51 9.29
C GLU A 389 5.09 15.87 8.27
N THR A 390 5.32 16.09 6.97
CA THR A 390 4.60 15.39 5.89
C THR A 390 4.72 13.87 6.04
N LEU A 391 5.92 13.36 6.32
CA LEU A 391 6.17 11.93 6.52
C LEU A 391 5.42 11.41 7.76
N LEU A 392 5.58 12.06 8.91
CA LEU A 392 4.98 11.62 10.16
C LEU A 392 3.45 11.71 10.14
N ARG A 393 2.88 12.83 9.66
CA ARG A 393 1.43 13.00 9.53
C ARG A 393 0.84 11.99 8.56
N GLY A 394 1.49 11.77 7.42
CA GLY A 394 1.06 10.78 6.43
C GLY A 394 0.93 9.37 7.03
N ALA A 395 1.93 8.91 7.77
CA ALA A 395 1.91 7.62 8.43
C ALA A 395 0.89 7.54 9.58
N TYR A 396 0.78 8.60 10.39
CA TYR A 396 -0.17 8.70 11.50
C TYR A 396 -1.64 8.67 11.02
N ASP A 397 -2.02 9.57 10.12
CA ASP A 397 -3.39 9.75 9.65
C ASP A 397 -3.92 8.50 8.93
N SER A 398 -3.03 7.77 8.26
CA SER A 398 -3.37 6.51 7.58
C SER A 398 -3.19 5.27 8.44
N SER A 399 -2.54 5.40 9.61
CA SER A 399 -2.08 4.29 10.44
C SER A 399 -1.34 3.23 9.60
N ASP A 400 -0.47 3.69 8.70
CA ASP A 400 0.21 2.86 7.71
C ASP A 400 1.72 3.14 7.72
N SER A 401 2.49 2.21 8.30
CA SER A 401 3.94 2.36 8.42
C SER A 401 4.68 2.26 7.08
N GLY A 402 4.03 1.75 6.02
CA GLY A 402 4.60 1.71 4.67
C GLY A 402 4.45 3.03 3.90
N ARG A 403 3.64 3.98 4.40
CA ARG A 403 3.38 5.28 3.75
C ARG A 403 4.50 6.28 4.03
N VAL A 404 5.71 5.94 3.62
CA VAL A 404 6.91 6.76 3.80
C VAL A 404 7.03 7.76 2.65
N PHE A 405 6.35 8.90 2.74
CA PHE A 405 6.47 9.99 1.76
C PHE A 405 6.92 11.27 2.45
N ALA A 406 8.06 11.81 2.01
CA ALA A 406 8.64 13.01 2.60
C ALA A 406 8.18 14.30 1.89
N HIS A 407 7.45 14.20 0.78
CA HIS A 407 6.97 15.34 0.04
C HIS A 407 5.73 14.95 -0.78
N PHE A 408 4.88 15.92 -1.10
CA PHE A 408 3.85 15.79 -2.10
C PHE A 408 3.71 17.11 -2.86
N GLU A 409 3.26 17.02 -4.10
CA GLU A 409 2.95 18.19 -4.93
C GLU A 409 1.66 17.92 -5.69
N THR A 410 0.83 18.94 -5.82
CA THR A 410 -0.47 18.84 -6.50
C THR A 410 -0.43 19.58 -7.84
N PHE A 411 -0.89 18.91 -8.88
CA PHE A 411 -0.87 19.39 -10.24
C PHE A 411 -2.27 19.47 -10.82
N VAL A 412 -2.50 20.50 -11.63
CA VAL A 412 -3.58 20.47 -12.62
C VAL A 412 -3.10 19.57 -13.76
N LEU A 413 -3.91 18.58 -14.12
CA LEU A 413 -3.63 17.72 -15.26
C LEU A 413 -4.15 18.41 -16.53
N PRO A 414 -3.28 18.79 -17.49
CA PRO A 414 -3.72 19.40 -18.74
C PRO A 414 -4.64 18.46 -19.51
N LYS A 415 -5.53 18.99 -20.35
CA LYS A 415 -6.31 18.14 -21.26
C LYS A 415 -5.34 17.37 -22.16
N PRO A 416 -5.53 16.06 -22.37
CA PRO A 416 -4.70 15.33 -23.31
C PRO A 416 -4.79 15.98 -24.68
N ALA A 417 -3.66 16.11 -25.38
CA ALA A 417 -3.64 16.61 -26.75
C ALA A 417 -4.67 15.82 -27.57
N ALA A 418 -5.52 16.53 -28.33
CA ALA A 418 -6.52 15.88 -29.16
C ALA A 418 -5.80 14.88 -30.07
N LYS A 419 -6.08 13.58 -29.86
CA LYS A 419 -5.62 12.57 -30.80
C LYS A 419 -6.23 12.93 -32.14
N GLY A 420 -5.41 13.33 -33.11
CA GLY A 420 -5.82 13.29 -34.51
C GLY A 420 -6.43 11.92 -34.77
N GLU A 421 -7.62 11.88 -35.38
CA GLU A 421 -8.45 10.70 -35.57
C GLU A 421 -7.61 9.48 -35.99
N GLY A 422 -7.30 8.60 -35.04
CA GLY A 422 -6.28 7.59 -35.27
C GLY A 422 -6.03 6.71 -34.06
N LYS A 423 -6.82 5.63 -33.98
CA LYS A 423 -6.70 4.48 -33.06
C LYS A 423 -6.98 4.80 -31.58
N LYS A 424 -8.21 4.48 -31.17
CA LYS A 424 -8.52 4.06 -29.79
C LYS A 424 -7.69 2.80 -29.47
N PRO A 425 -7.12 2.69 -28.25
CA PRO A 425 -6.51 1.46 -27.77
C PRO A 425 -7.54 0.33 -27.63
#